data_AF-A0A971SSC1-F1
#
_entry.id   AF-A0A971SSC1-F1
#
_cell.length_a   1.000
_cell.length_b   1.000
_cell.length_c   1.000
_cell.angle_alpha   90.00
_cell.angle_beta   90.00
_cell.angle_gamma   90.00
#
_symmetry.space_group_name_H-M   'P 1'
#
loop_
_entity.id
_entity.type
_entity.pdbx_description
1 polymer ?
#
loop_
_entity_poly.entity_id
_entity_poly.type
_entity_poly.pdbx_seq_one_letter_code
_entity_poly.pdbx_strand_id
1 'polypeptide(L)' 'MYKRYSGKFKRNMVIIYPGEFYVSTQDIIATVLGSCISVCIKDKKTGLAGMNHFMLPGDVRSEE' A
#
# COMPACT_ATOMS: atom_id res chain seq x y z
N MET A 1 4.29 0.89 9.13
CA MET A 1 2.85 1.08 8.84
C MET A 1 2.18 1.90 9.94
N TYR A 2 1.32 2.87 9.58
CA TYR A 2 0.56 3.70 10.53
C TYR A 2 -0.96 3.59 10.28
N LYS A 3 -1.77 3.42 11.34
CA LYS A 3 -3.23 3.26 11.22
C LYS A 3 -3.96 4.46 11.84
N ARG A 4 -5.00 4.97 11.16
CA ARG A 4 -5.88 6.02 11.67
C ARG A 4 -7.32 5.83 11.19
N TYR A 5 -8.29 6.30 11.95
CA TYR A 5 -9.67 6.35 11.47
C TYR A 5 -9.89 7.60 10.59
N SER A 6 -10.47 7.42 9.39
CA SER A 6 -10.87 8.54 8.54
C SER A 6 -12.35 8.85 8.72
N GLY A 7 -12.66 9.96 9.39
CA GLY A 7 -14.05 10.42 9.55
C GLY A 7 -14.75 10.68 8.21
N LYS A 8 -14.01 11.17 7.20
CA LYS A 8 -14.54 11.41 5.84
C LYS A 8 -15.03 10.14 5.16
N PHE A 9 -14.27 9.05 5.27
CA PHE A 9 -14.60 7.78 4.61
C PHE A 9 -15.30 6.77 5.54
N LYS A 10 -15.47 7.12 6.82
CA LYS A 10 -16.01 6.26 7.87
C LYS A 10 -15.36 4.86 7.91
N ARG A 11 -14.04 4.82 7.71
CA ARG A 11 -13.23 3.59 7.64
C ARG A 11 -11.86 3.81 8.25
N ASN A 12 -11.26 2.74 8.73
CA ASN A 12 -9.84 2.73 9.08
C ASN A 12 -9.00 2.92 7.82
N MET A 13 -7.97 3.74 7.94
CA MET A 13 -6.99 4.02 6.91
C MET A 13 -5.62 3.56 7.42
N VAL A 14 -4.96 2.76 6.60
CA VAL A 14 -3.65 2.20 6.85
C VAL A 14 -2.68 2.84 5.87
N ILE A 15 -1.72 3.59 6.41
CA ILE A 15 -0.64 4.22 5.65
C ILE A 15 0.55 3.27 5.64
N ILE A 16 0.93 2.80 4.46
CA ILE A 16 2.10 1.93 4.24
C ILE A 16 3.31 2.77 3.80
N TYR A 17 4.50 2.40 4.28
CA TYR A 17 5.79 3.04 3.98
C TYR A 17 6.57 2.28 2.90
N PRO A 18 7.66 2.84 2.34
CA PRO A 18 8.47 2.13 1.36
C PRO A 18 8.92 0.75 1.83
N GLY A 19 8.78 -0.26 0.98
CA GLY A 19 9.06 -1.66 1.28
C GLY A 19 7.90 -2.41 1.96
N GLU A 20 6.84 -1.72 2.38
CA GLU A 20 5.70 -2.36 3.05
C GLU A 20 4.59 -2.78 2.07
N PHE A 21 3.75 -3.69 2.53
CA PHE A 21 2.50 -4.05 1.87
C PHE A 21 1.40 -4.32 2.90
N TYR A 22 0.15 -4.23 2.46
CA TYR A 22 -1.01 -4.51 3.30
C TYR A 22 -2.15 -5.10 2.47
N VAL A 23 -2.93 -5.97 3.10
CA VAL A 23 -4.12 -6.59 2.53
C VAL A 23 -5.27 -6.46 3.53
N SER A 24 -6.44 -6.04 3.06
CA SER A 24 -7.65 -5.90 3.88
C SER A 24 -8.90 -5.99 3.01
N THR A 25 -10.03 -6.35 3.62
CA THR A 25 -11.36 -6.32 2.98
C THR A 25 -12.13 -5.04 3.30
N GLN A 26 -11.71 -4.28 4.32
CA GLN A 26 -12.49 -3.16 4.87
C GLN A 26 -11.71 -1.85 4.96
N ASP A 27 -10.39 -1.92 5.10
CA ASP A 27 -9.55 -0.75 5.32
C ASP A 27 -9.24 -0.01 4.01
N ILE A 28 -9.00 1.29 4.15
CA ILE A 28 -8.40 2.10 3.09
C ILE A 28 -6.89 1.95 3.21
N ILE A 29 -6.24 1.55 2.12
CA ILE A 29 -4.78 1.49 2.06
C ILE A 29 -4.29 2.75 1.35
N ALA A 30 -3.33 3.44 1.96
CA ALA A 30 -2.79 4.69 1.44
C ALA A 30 -1.27 4.67 1.53
N THR A 31 -0.62 5.37 0.60
CA THR A 31 0.79 5.68 0.68
C THR A 31 1.06 6.99 -0.04
N VAL A 32 2.22 7.59 0.21
CA VAL A 32 2.70 8.76 -0.53
C VAL A 32 3.77 8.26 -1.48
N LEU A 33 3.54 8.41 -2.79
CA LEU A 33 4.53 8.08 -3.81
C LEU A 33 5.27 9.35 -4.24
N GLY A 34 6.60 9.27 -4.25
CA GLY A 34 7.45 10.17 -5.00
C GLY A 34 7.80 9.52 -6.33
N SER A 35 9.04 9.07 -6.46
CA SER A 35 9.52 8.28 -7.60
C SER A 35 9.21 6.78 -7.50
N CYS A 36 8.92 6.27 -6.30
CA CYS A 36 8.49 4.90 -6.04
C CYS A 36 7.19 4.52 -6.77
N ILE A 37 6.90 3.20 -6.82
CA ILE A 37 5.67 2.67 -7.44
C ILE A 37 4.85 1.83 -6.46
N SER A 38 3.55 1.71 -6.73
CA SER A 38 2.61 0.88 -5.98
C SER A 38 1.71 0.09 -6.92
N VAL A 39 1.46 -1.18 -6.58
CA VAL A 39 0.49 -2.04 -7.26
C VAL A 39 -0.70 -2.24 -6.33
N CYS A 40 -1.89 -1.98 -6.86
CA CYS A 40 -3.16 -2.14 -6.16
C CYS A 40 -3.94 -3.29 -6.80
N ILE A 41 -4.29 -4.31 -6.02
CA ILE A 41 -5.04 -5.46 -6.51
C ILE A 41 -6.32 -5.58 -5.69
N LYS A 42 -7.45 -5.81 -6.36
CA LYS A 42 -8.74 -6.06 -5.70
C LYS A 42 -9.45 -7.23 -6.35
N ASP A 43 -9.75 -8.25 -5.54
CA ASP A 43 -10.65 -9.32 -5.94
C ASP A 43 -12.11 -8.88 -5.73
N LYS A 44 -12.89 -8.90 -6.81
CA LYS A 44 -14.30 -8.52 -6.79
C LYS A 44 -15.20 -9.58 -6.13
N LYS A 45 -14.79 -10.85 -6.07
CA LYS A 45 -15.60 -11.93 -5.49
C LYS A 45 -15.50 -11.94 -3.97
N THR A 46 -14.28 -11.95 -3.43
CA THR A 46 -14.05 -11.98 -1.98
C THR A 46 -14.03 -10.60 -1.34
N GLY A 47 -13.84 -9.54 -2.13
CA GLY A 47 -13.68 -8.17 -1.63
C GLY A 47 -12.30 -7.88 -1.03
N LEU A 48 -11.37 -8.85 -1.07
CA LEU A 48 -9.98 -8.64 -0.66
C LEU A 48 -9.31 -7.60 -1.56
N ALA A 49 -8.64 -6.64 -0.94
CA ALA A 49 -7.81 -5.67 -1.63
C ALA A 49 -6.44 -5.59 -0.96
N GLY A 50 -5.40 -5.47 -1.78
CA GLY A 50 -4.03 -5.31 -1.34
C GLY A 50 -3.34 -4.17 -2.07
N MET A 51 -2.38 -3.56 -1.39
CA MET A 51 -1.52 -2.52 -1.95
C MET A 51 -0.13 -2.67 -1.34
N ASN A 52 0.90 -2.48 -2.15
CA ASN A 52 2.29 -2.45 -1.70
C ASN A 52 2.94 -1.07 -1.96
N HIS A 53 4.17 -0.90 -1.50
CA HIS A 53 5.01 0.23 -1.88
C HIS A 53 6.40 -0.29 -2.30
N PHE A 54 6.61 -0.49 -3.59
CA PHE A 54 7.95 -0.83 -4.10
C PHE A 54 8.84 0.40 -4.01
N MET A 55 10.00 0.24 -3.38
CA MET A 55 11.08 1.21 -3.53
C MET A 55 11.50 1.23 -5.01
N LEU A 56 11.91 2.41 -5.48
CA LEU A 56 12.57 2.50 -6.78
C LEU A 56 13.65 1.40 -6.89
N PRO A 57 13.88 0.85 -8.08
CA PRO A 57 15.09 0.07 -8.30
C PRO A 57 16.28 0.95 -7.90
N GLY A 58 17.07 0.49 -6.92
CA GLY A 58 18.47 0.89 -6.85
C GLY A 58 19.15 0.50 -8.16
N ASP A 59 20.34 1.03 -8.42
CA ASP A 59 21.14 0.65 -9.58
C ASP A 59 21.09 -0.88 -9.71
N VAL A 60 20.65 -1.40 -10.87
CA VAL A 60 20.55 -2.85 -11.14
C VAL A 60 21.96 -3.47 -11.28
N ARG A 61 22.97 -2.81 -10.69
CA ARG A 61 24.40 -3.03 -10.72
C ARG A 61 24.97 -2.90 -9.30
N SER A 62 24.38 -3.63 -8.35
CA SER A 62 25.11 -4.15 -7.19
C SER A 62 24.17 -5.04 -6.39
N GLU A 63 23.79 -6.18 -6.98
CA GLU A 63 23.74 -7.38 -6.16
C GLU A 63 25.16 -7.95 -6.20
N GLU A 64 25.98 -7.51 -5.25
CA GLU A 64 27.21 -8.16 -4.84
C GLU A 64 27.05 -8.56 -3.36
#